data_AF-A0A817PAE6-F1
#
_entry.id   AF-A0A817PAE6-F1
#
_cell.length_a   1.000
_cell.length_b   1.000
_cell.length_c   1.000
_cell.angle_alpha   90.00
_cell.angle_beta   90.00
_cell.angle_gamma   90.00
#
_symmetry.space_group_name_H-M   'P 1'
#
loop_
_entity.id
_entity.type
_entity.pdbx_description
1 polymer ?
#
loop_
_entity_poly.entity_id
_entity_poly.type
_entity_poly.pdbx_seq_one_letter_code
_entity_poly.pdbx_strand_id
1 'polypeptide(L)'
;DRGYTRHLIDDVHNICVKLDGPSIINHMKLLLWDKDTRAYSYYIEVSVDNITWTRIIDYRLYLCRSWQKLYFPPIVASFIRIVGTHNTVNKVFHLVSMEAYYTQKSFALIKDIQVPIENIASIEGSAVVSEGVSRVRNALINGDYQSYDWDTGYTCHQIGSGGIVIQLCQPYIVSSMRLLLWDCDNRSYSYYIETSYDNVTWSKVVDKRNVACRSWQILTFSPRIVVFIRICGTHNTANEVFHCVHFECPCKPDVLKLYMNEQHLNLVTDFKEENSITCEEFYKHYELLIDTINNNNPSSTFDKNSLIETHTILPFMIKSNSTEIFHIEQEDNDQNSNQH
;
A
#
# COMPACT_ATOMS: atom_id res chain seq x y z
N ASP A 1 0.64 34.50 -0.38
CA ASP A 1 0.32 33.40 -1.31
C ASP A 1 0.51 32.06 -0.66
N ARG A 2 -0.39 31.10 -0.87
CA ARG A 2 -0.31 29.77 -0.24
C ARG A 2 0.41 28.83 -1.21
N GLY A 3 1.52 28.22 -0.80
CA GLY A 3 2.41 27.41 -1.64
C GLY A 3 1.84 26.07 -2.11
N TYR A 4 0.78 26.10 -2.93
CA TYR A 4 0.21 24.94 -3.62
C TYR A 4 -0.46 25.34 -4.94
N THR A 5 -0.56 24.41 -5.88
CA THR A 5 -1.36 24.51 -7.10
C THR A 5 -2.71 23.85 -6.90
N ARG A 6 -3.78 24.35 -7.54
CA ARG A 6 -5.13 23.80 -7.41
C ARG A 6 -5.95 23.90 -8.69
N HIS A 7 -6.98 23.08 -8.80
CA HIS A 7 -8.06 23.24 -9.77
C HIS A 7 -9.41 22.84 -9.15
N LEU A 8 -10.51 23.27 -9.76
CA LEU A 8 -11.84 22.79 -9.40
C LEU A 8 -12.06 21.38 -9.96
N ILE A 9 -12.65 20.51 -9.14
CA ILE A 9 -13.07 19.17 -9.53
C ILE A 9 -14.33 19.28 -10.40
N ASP A 10 -14.46 18.41 -11.40
CA ASP A 10 -15.53 18.39 -12.42
C ASP A 10 -15.55 19.59 -13.38
N ASP A 11 -14.47 20.38 -13.40
CA ASP A 11 -14.24 21.45 -14.36
C ASP A 11 -13.30 20.97 -15.48
N VAL A 12 -13.20 21.74 -16.57
CA VAL A 12 -12.27 21.47 -17.69
C VAL A 12 -10.80 21.69 -17.30
N HIS A 13 -10.55 22.29 -16.13
CA HIS A 13 -9.23 22.62 -15.63
C HIS A 13 -8.49 21.42 -15.02
N ASN A 14 -7.18 21.41 -15.18
CA ASN A 14 -6.25 20.40 -14.65
C ASN A 14 -4.92 21.07 -14.28
N ILE A 15 -4.07 20.34 -13.57
CA ILE A 15 -2.68 20.75 -13.34
C ILE A 15 -1.82 20.11 -14.42
N CYS A 16 -1.21 20.92 -15.28
CA CYS A 16 -0.33 20.45 -16.35
C CYS A 16 1.09 20.99 -16.13
N VAL A 17 2.07 20.09 -16.13
CA VAL A 17 3.49 20.39 -16.01
C VAL A 17 4.16 20.07 -17.33
N LYS A 18 4.84 21.06 -17.92
CA LYS A 18 5.71 20.88 -19.09
C LYS A 18 7.14 20.67 -18.62
N LEU A 19 7.77 19.59 -19.06
CA LEU A 19 9.19 19.31 -18.84
C LEU A 19 10.04 20.09 -19.85
N ASP A 20 11.31 20.32 -19.53
CA ASP A 20 12.24 21.05 -20.41
C ASP A 20 12.44 20.34 -21.76
N GLY A 21 12.47 19.00 -21.72
CA GLY A 21 12.47 18.15 -22.89
C GLY A 21 11.85 16.78 -22.65
N PRO A 22 11.68 15.98 -23.71
CA PRO A 22 11.22 14.60 -23.60
C PRO A 22 12.12 13.82 -22.64
N SER A 23 11.55 13.29 -21.58
CA SER A 23 12.27 12.63 -20.50
C SER A 23 11.67 11.25 -20.23
N ILE A 24 12.52 10.25 -19.96
CA ILE A 24 12.05 8.92 -19.53
C ILE A 24 11.80 8.99 -18.02
N ILE A 25 10.58 8.67 -17.58
CA ILE A 25 10.19 8.64 -16.17
C ILE A 25 9.51 7.31 -15.85
N ASN A 26 9.67 6.84 -14.61
CA ASN A 26 8.99 5.64 -14.09
C ASN A 26 8.60 5.76 -12.61
N HIS A 27 8.84 6.93 -12.01
CA HIS A 27 8.49 7.23 -10.65
C HIS A 27 8.09 8.69 -10.46
N MET A 28 7.08 8.94 -9.64
CA MET A 28 6.68 10.27 -9.23
C MET A 28 6.41 10.34 -7.73
N LYS A 29 6.76 11.48 -7.13
CA LYS A 29 6.30 11.85 -5.79
C LYS A 29 5.32 13.01 -5.88
N LEU A 30 4.17 12.88 -5.22
CA LEU A 30 3.19 13.96 -5.10
C LEU A 30 2.91 14.24 -3.63
N LEU A 31 2.96 15.51 -3.22
CA LEU A 31 2.42 15.92 -1.92
C LEU A 31 1.02 16.47 -2.10
N LEU A 32 0.02 15.69 -1.67
CA LEU A 32 -1.34 16.17 -1.52
C LEU A 32 -1.46 16.98 -0.23
N TRP A 33 -2.40 17.94 -0.18
CA TRP A 33 -2.64 18.71 1.05
C TRP A 33 -2.99 17.79 2.22
N ASP A 34 -2.21 17.86 3.30
CA ASP A 34 -2.29 16.94 4.45
C ASP A 34 -2.31 17.64 5.82
N LYS A 35 -2.63 18.95 5.84
CA LYS A 35 -2.76 19.72 7.08
C LYS A 35 -4.04 19.41 7.86
N ASP A 36 -4.96 18.64 7.28
CA ASP A 36 -6.15 18.12 7.92
C ASP A 36 -6.43 16.68 7.43
N THR A 37 -7.59 16.13 7.76
CA THR A 37 -7.99 14.74 7.49
C THR A 37 -8.52 14.51 6.07
N ARG A 38 -8.47 15.51 5.18
CA ARG A 38 -8.99 15.35 3.83
C ARG A 38 -8.20 14.31 3.04
N ALA A 39 -8.90 13.68 2.10
CA ALA A 39 -8.34 12.75 1.15
C ALA A 39 -8.79 13.11 -0.27
N TYR A 40 -8.06 12.62 -1.26
CA TYR A 40 -8.26 12.92 -2.66
C TYR A 40 -8.29 11.65 -3.50
N SER A 41 -9.06 11.70 -4.57
CA SER A 41 -8.97 10.76 -5.69
C SER A 41 -8.53 11.52 -6.93
N TYR A 42 -7.71 10.89 -7.76
CA TYR A 42 -7.08 11.55 -8.92
C TYR A 42 -6.62 10.52 -9.94
N TYR A 43 -6.26 11.00 -11.12
CA TYR A 43 -5.50 10.22 -12.11
C TYR A 43 -4.38 11.08 -12.70
N ILE A 44 -3.39 10.42 -13.29
CA ILE A 44 -2.25 11.08 -13.93
C ILE A 44 -2.09 10.55 -15.35
N GLU A 45 -1.92 11.48 -16.27
CA GLU A 45 -1.66 11.20 -17.67
C GLU A 45 -0.36 11.87 -18.09
N VAL A 46 0.32 11.26 -19.07
CA VAL A 46 1.52 11.82 -19.68
C VAL A 46 1.35 11.93 -21.19
N SER A 47 2.07 12.88 -21.78
CA SER A 47 2.05 13.12 -23.22
C SER A 47 3.41 13.61 -23.70
N VAL A 48 3.76 13.31 -24.95
CA VAL A 48 4.94 13.86 -25.62
C VAL A 48 4.59 15.14 -26.41
N ASP A 49 3.35 15.23 -26.90
CA ASP A 49 2.88 16.25 -27.86
C ASP A 49 1.79 17.20 -27.31
N ASN A 50 1.36 17.01 -26.06
CA ASN A 50 0.24 17.70 -25.40
C ASN A 50 -1.14 17.45 -26.06
N ILE A 51 -1.24 16.47 -26.97
CA ILE A 51 -2.46 16.12 -27.72
C ILE A 51 -2.91 14.71 -27.34
N THR A 52 -2.00 13.74 -27.44
CA THR A 52 -2.25 12.34 -27.15
C THR A 52 -1.80 12.03 -25.73
N TRP A 53 -2.72 11.53 -24.90
CA TRP A 53 -2.51 11.31 -23.47
C TRP A 53 -2.56 9.83 -23.14
N THR A 54 -1.58 9.37 -22.35
CA THR A 54 -1.54 8.01 -21.80
C THR A 54 -1.74 8.08 -20.30
N ARG A 55 -2.74 7.36 -19.78
CA ARG A 55 -2.96 7.25 -18.33
C ARG A 55 -1.95 6.30 -17.73
N ILE A 56 -1.19 6.79 -16.76
CA ILE A 56 -0.16 6.02 -16.05
C ILE A 56 -0.53 5.71 -14.61
N ILE A 57 -1.46 6.48 -14.03
CA ILE A 57 -2.00 6.26 -12.68
C ILE A 57 -3.51 6.52 -12.74
N ASP A 58 -4.31 5.59 -12.24
CA ASP A 58 -5.78 5.74 -12.14
C ASP A 58 -6.25 5.46 -10.71
N TYR A 59 -6.24 6.49 -9.86
CA TYR A 59 -6.64 6.40 -8.45
C TYR A 59 -8.00 7.07 -8.20
N ARG A 60 -8.90 7.06 -9.19
CA ARG A 60 -10.22 7.69 -9.11
C ARG A 60 -11.14 7.03 -8.07
N LEU A 61 -10.87 5.79 -7.69
CA LEU A 61 -11.67 5.00 -6.74
C LEU A 61 -11.10 5.01 -5.30
N TYR A 62 -9.94 5.64 -5.07
CA TYR A 62 -9.17 5.49 -3.84
C TYR A 62 -9.00 6.81 -3.12
N LEU A 63 -9.04 6.79 -1.79
CA LEU A 63 -8.88 7.99 -0.96
C LEU A 63 -7.44 8.18 -0.50
N CYS A 64 -6.66 8.89 -1.31
CA CYS A 64 -5.24 9.15 -1.10
C CYS A 64 -4.98 10.39 -0.24
N ARG A 65 -3.88 10.44 0.49
CA ARG A 65 -3.48 11.58 1.32
C ARG A 65 -1.97 11.74 1.45
N SER A 66 -1.52 12.96 1.72
CA SER A 66 -0.10 13.27 1.97
C SER A 66 0.80 12.80 0.82
N TRP A 67 2.05 12.40 1.11
CA TRP A 67 3.01 11.95 0.12
C TRP A 67 2.59 10.65 -0.58
N GLN A 68 2.51 10.73 -1.89
CA GLN A 68 2.34 9.63 -2.81
C GLN A 68 3.73 9.25 -3.36
N LYS A 69 4.04 7.96 -3.44
CA LYS A 69 5.22 7.36 -4.07
C LYS A 69 4.72 6.44 -5.19
N LEU A 70 4.61 7.00 -6.39
CA LEU A 70 3.94 6.37 -7.53
C LEU A 70 4.98 5.73 -8.45
N TYR A 71 4.78 4.46 -8.79
CA TYR A 71 5.66 3.70 -9.68
C TYR A 71 4.85 3.17 -10.86
N PHE A 72 5.43 3.20 -12.05
CA PHE A 72 4.78 2.79 -13.30
C PHE A 72 5.86 2.35 -14.30
N PRO A 73 5.51 1.60 -15.37
CA PRO A 73 6.47 1.23 -16.41
C PRO A 73 7.14 2.48 -17.03
N PRO A 74 8.44 2.42 -17.38
CA PRO A 74 9.13 3.55 -18.00
C PRO A 74 8.42 4.09 -19.23
N ILE A 75 8.24 5.41 -19.29
CA ILE A 75 7.55 6.11 -20.37
C ILE A 75 8.23 7.44 -20.68
N VAL A 76 8.25 7.81 -21.96
CA VAL A 76 8.71 9.14 -22.40
C VAL A 76 7.58 10.14 -22.20
N ALA A 77 7.86 11.23 -21.49
CA ALA A 77 6.93 12.32 -21.26
C ALA A 77 7.60 13.67 -21.54
N SER A 78 6.84 14.59 -22.12
CA SER A 78 7.15 16.03 -22.18
C SER A 78 6.14 16.85 -21.36
N PHE A 79 4.96 16.28 -21.13
CA PHE A 79 3.87 16.88 -20.38
C PHE A 79 3.32 15.86 -19.39
N ILE A 80 3.03 16.32 -18.17
CA ILE A 80 2.39 15.52 -17.12
C ILE A 80 1.13 16.27 -16.67
N ARG A 81 -0.01 15.60 -16.76
CA ARG A 81 -1.31 16.12 -16.36
C ARG A 81 -1.80 15.37 -15.13
N ILE A 82 -2.13 16.12 -14.08
CA ILE A 82 -2.71 15.61 -12.84
C ILE A 82 -4.13 16.16 -12.73
N VAL A 83 -5.10 15.26 -12.55
CA VAL A 83 -6.52 15.62 -12.47
C VAL A 83 -7.11 15.02 -11.20
N GLY A 84 -7.50 15.88 -10.27
CA GLY A 84 -8.33 15.53 -9.14
C GLY A 84 -9.77 15.25 -9.54
N THR A 85 -10.32 14.15 -9.04
CA THR A 85 -11.70 13.71 -9.29
C THR A 85 -12.54 13.63 -8.03
N HIS A 86 -11.91 13.66 -6.85
CA HIS A 86 -12.63 13.70 -5.59
C HIS A 86 -11.79 14.39 -4.51
N ASN A 87 -12.47 15.08 -3.59
CA ASN A 87 -11.92 15.58 -2.33
C ASN A 87 -13.02 15.46 -1.27
N THR A 88 -12.68 14.88 -0.12
CA THR A 88 -13.64 14.56 0.95
C THR A 88 -14.18 15.77 1.72
N VAL A 89 -13.63 16.97 1.50
CA VAL A 89 -14.01 18.21 2.22
C VAL A 89 -14.70 19.22 1.31
N ASN A 90 -14.25 19.38 0.07
CA ASN A 90 -14.79 20.37 -0.88
C ASN A 90 -14.47 20.00 -2.33
N LYS A 91 -14.85 20.84 -3.30
CA LYS A 91 -14.65 20.58 -4.73
C LYS A 91 -13.33 21.11 -5.31
N VAL A 92 -12.29 21.27 -4.50
CA VAL A 92 -10.99 21.81 -4.95
C VAL A 92 -9.91 20.75 -4.78
N PHE A 93 -9.21 20.40 -5.84
CA PHE A 93 -8.02 19.55 -5.77
C PHE A 93 -6.79 20.39 -5.42
N HIS A 94 -5.97 19.94 -4.47
CA HIS A 94 -4.77 20.68 -4.03
C HIS A 94 -3.53 19.80 -4.18
N LEU A 95 -2.56 20.29 -4.94
CA LEU A 95 -1.24 19.69 -5.12
C LEU A 95 -0.19 20.64 -4.56
N VAL A 96 0.53 20.22 -3.52
CA VAL A 96 1.52 21.04 -2.82
C VAL A 96 2.88 20.93 -3.46
N SER A 97 3.29 19.71 -3.85
CA SER A 97 4.59 19.44 -4.47
C SER A 97 4.48 18.26 -5.43
N MET A 98 5.32 18.27 -6.47
CA MET A 98 5.46 17.19 -7.42
C MET A 98 6.94 17.05 -7.81
N GLU A 99 7.39 15.80 -7.87
CA GLU A 99 8.68 15.41 -8.42
C GLU A 99 8.45 14.23 -9.38
N ALA A 100 9.14 14.23 -10.53
CA ALA A 100 9.13 13.13 -11.49
C ALA A 100 10.57 12.75 -11.81
N TYR A 101 10.88 11.46 -11.80
CA TYR A 101 12.25 10.98 -12.05
C TYR A 101 12.25 9.55 -12.60
N TYR A 102 13.43 9.16 -13.10
CA TYR A 102 13.75 7.79 -13.41
C TYR A 102 14.44 7.13 -12.22
N THR A 103 14.04 5.91 -11.88
CA THR A 103 14.68 5.09 -10.85
C THR A 103 15.00 3.70 -11.39
N GLN A 104 16.14 3.16 -10.94
CA GLN A 104 16.53 1.77 -11.16
C GLN A 104 16.07 0.85 -10.02
N LYS A 105 15.45 1.40 -8.96
CA LYS A 105 14.91 0.61 -7.86
C LYS A 105 13.84 -0.33 -8.41
N SER A 106 13.96 -1.63 -8.09
CA SER A 106 12.95 -2.61 -8.42
C SER A 106 11.67 -2.37 -7.62
N PHE A 107 10.53 -2.46 -8.29
CA PHE A 107 9.20 -2.41 -7.68
C PHE A 107 8.28 -3.42 -8.38
N ALA A 108 7.28 -3.91 -7.65
CA ALA A 108 6.27 -4.82 -8.18
C ALA A 108 4.93 -4.10 -8.28
N LEU A 109 4.25 -4.29 -9.41
CA LEU A 109 2.91 -3.74 -9.67
C LEU A 109 1.97 -4.88 -10.07
N ILE A 110 0.73 -4.82 -9.58
CA ILE A 110 -0.37 -5.64 -10.10
C ILE A 110 -1.48 -4.66 -10.48
N LYS A 111 -1.85 -4.64 -11.77
CA LYS A 111 -2.83 -3.69 -12.32
C LYS A 111 -2.53 -2.24 -11.91
N ASP A 112 -1.27 -1.84 -12.08
CA ASP A 112 -0.76 -0.49 -11.77
C ASP A 112 -0.81 -0.07 -10.30
N ILE A 113 -1.11 -1.00 -9.38
CA ILE A 113 -1.04 -0.78 -7.93
C ILE A 113 0.21 -1.44 -7.36
N GLN A 114 0.92 -0.72 -6.50
CA GLN A 114 2.15 -1.20 -5.90
C GLN A 114 1.92 -2.38 -4.94
N VAL A 115 2.77 -3.40 -5.07
CA VAL A 115 2.92 -4.49 -4.08
C VAL A 115 4.14 -4.16 -3.21
N PRO A 116 3.94 -3.65 -1.98
CA PRO A 116 5.04 -3.31 -1.09
C PRO A 116 5.69 -4.57 -0.49
N ILE A 117 6.99 -4.48 -0.20
CA ILE A 117 7.76 -5.49 0.54
C ILE A 117 8.30 -4.95 1.88
N GLU A 118 8.05 -3.67 2.15
CA GLU A 118 8.47 -2.94 3.35
C GLU A 118 7.22 -2.41 4.07
N ASN A 119 7.31 -2.15 5.38
CA ASN A 119 6.19 -1.62 6.16
C ASN A 119 5.78 -0.22 5.66
N ILE A 120 4.61 -0.13 5.03
CA ILE A 120 3.98 1.11 4.57
C ILE A 120 3.06 1.73 5.63
N ALA A 121 2.66 0.97 6.66
CA ALA A 121 1.93 1.49 7.80
C ALA A 121 2.91 2.11 8.81
N SER A 122 3.48 3.26 8.43
CA SER A 122 4.42 4.02 9.24
C SER A 122 4.25 5.52 9.02
N ILE A 123 4.73 6.32 9.98
CA ILE A 123 4.73 7.79 9.86
C ILE A 123 5.56 8.23 8.64
N GLU A 124 6.71 7.61 8.39
CA GLU A 124 7.55 7.85 7.21
C GLU A 124 6.89 7.43 5.90
N GLY A 125 6.06 6.39 5.95
CA GLY A 125 5.15 5.98 4.87
C GLY A 125 3.98 6.92 4.66
N SER A 126 3.89 8.02 5.42
CA SER A 126 2.78 8.97 5.41
C SER A 126 1.42 8.32 5.74
N ALA A 127 1.44 7.20 6.48
CA ALA A 127 0.24 6.64 7.07
C ALA A 127 -0.18 7.44 8.31
N VAL A 128 -1.43 7.27 8.73
CA VAL A 128 -1.99 7.91 9.93
C VAL A 128 -2.96 6.97 10.63
N VAL A 129 -3.00 7.04 11.96
CA VAL A 129 -4.09 6.45 12.75
C VAL A 129 -5.21 7.48 12.81
N SER A 130 -6.30 7.24 12.07
CA SER A 130 -7.44 8.16 11.95
C SER A 130 -8.51 7.93 13.02
N GLU A 131 -8.60 6.71 13.56
CA GLU A 131 -9.50 6.36 14.66
C GLU A 131 -8.76 5.50 15.68
N GLY A 132 -9.18 5.59 16.94
CA GLY A 132 -8.50 4.99 18.09
C GLY A 132 -7.96 6.06 19.05
N VAL A 133 -7.69 5.67 20.28
CA VAL A 133 -7.22 6.54 21.35
C VAL A 133 -5.79 6.18 21.71
N SER A 134 -4.92 7.18 21.77
CA SER A 134 -3.53 7.05 22.22
C SER A 134 -3.07 8.36 22.85
N ARG A 135 -2.11 8.30 23.79
CA ARG A 135 -1.51 9.50 24.37
C ARG A 135 -0.63 10.27 23.38
N VAL A 136 0.01 9.52 22.47
CA VAL A 136 0.87 10.06 21.43
C VAL A 136 0.25 9.74 20.08
N ARG A 137 0.06 10.77 19.24
CA ARG A 137 -0.49 10.59 17.89
C ARG A 137 0.32 9.55 17.12
N ASN A 138 -0.37 8.61 16.48
CA ASN A 138 0.22 7.54 15.69
C ASN A 138 1.12 6.56 16.49
N ALA A 139 0.91 6.42 17.81
CA ALA A 139 1.66 5.47 18.64
C ALA A 139 1.70 4.05 18.02
N LEU A 140 0.59 3.59 17.43
CA LEU A 140 0.51 2.27 16.80
C LEU A 140 1.51 2.02 15.65
N ILE A 141 1.96 3.08 14.98
CA ILE A 141 2.73 3.01 13.72
C ILE A 141 3.99 3.88 13.77
N ASN A 142 4.46 4.25 14.96
CA ASN A 142 5.63 5.10 15.15
C ASN A 142 6.96 4.32 15.09
N GLY A 143 6.92 2.98 15.08
CA GLY A 143 8.11 2.12 15.06
C GLY A 143 8.65 1.74 16.43
N ASP A 144 8.12 2.30 17.52
CA ASP A 144 8.51 1.98 18.90
C ASP A 144 7.52 0.98 19.51
N TYR A 145 7.96 -0.27 19.57
CA TYR A 145 7.26 -1.38 20.22
C TYR A 145 8.06 -1.93 21.39
N GLN A 146 9.02 -1.18 21.92
CA GLN A 146 9.83 -1.56 23.08
C GLN A 146 9.49 -0.71 24.30
N SER A 147 9.09 0.55 24.08
CA SER A 147 8.79 1.51 25.14
C SER A 147 7.27 1.69 25.30
N TYR A 148 6.63 0.70 25.93
CA TYR A 148 5.20 0.76 26.27
C TYR A 148 4.96 0.28 27.69
N ASP A 149 4.04 0.95 28.38
CA ASP A 149 3.66 0.67 29.76
C ASP A 149 2.17 0.94 29.97
N TRP A 150 1.70 0.88 31.21
CA TRP A 150 0.28 0.99 31.52
C TRP A 150 -0.31 2.36 31.14
N ASP A 151 0.53 3.35 30.85
CA ASP A 151 0.15 4.72 30.53
C ASP A 151 0.29 5.02 29.03
N THR A 152 1.35 4.55 28.35
CA THR A 152 1.68 4.94 26.97
C THR A 152 2.22 3.80 26.10
N GLY A 153 2.44 4.08 24.80
CA GLY A 153 3.06 3.15 23.85
C GLY A 153 2.08 2.19 23.17
N TYR A 154 0.78 2.48 23.22
CA TYR A 154 -0.25 1.70 22.52
C TYR A 154 -1.36 2.60 21.99
N THR A 155 -2.16 2.05 21.08
CA THR A 155 -3.46 2.61 20.68
C THR A 155 -4.56 1.66 21.10
N CYS A 156 -5.67 2.21 21.59
CA CYS A 156 -6.79 1.44 22.09
C CYS A 156 -8.14 1.92 21.55
N HIS A 157 -9.16 1.09 21.75
CA HIS A 157 -10.56 1.47 21.61
C HIS A 157 -11.41 0.67 22.59
N GLN A 158 -12.60 1.19 22.93
CA GLN A 158 -13.57 0.47 23.75
C GLN A 158 -14.18 -0.68 22.93
N ILE A 159 -14.23 -1.87 23.49
CA ILE A 159 -14.86 -3.04 22.86
C ILE A 159 -16.36 -2.77 22.70
N GLY A 160 -16.90 -3.04 21.52
CA GLY A 160 -18.29 -2.73 21.16
C GLY A 160 -18.52 -1.28 20.71
N SER A 161 -17.49 -0.43 20.71
CA SER A 161 -17.56 0.96 20.22
C SER A 161 -16.41 1.26 19.26
N GLY A 162 -16.66 1.05 17.97
CA GLY A 162 -15.72 1.36 16.88
C GLY A 162 -14.52 0.39 16.79
N GLY A 163 -13.38 0.93 16.35
CA GLY A 163 -12.13 0.21 16.17
C GLY A 163 -10.95 1.17 16.06
N ILE A 164 -9.77 0.62 15.79
CA ILE A 164 -8.59 1.42 15.43
C ILE A 164 -8.49 1.44 13.92
N VAL A 165 -8.48 2.62 13.30
CA VAL A 165 -8.40 2.77 11.84
C VAL A 165 -7.06 3.39 11.46
N ILE A 166 -6.32 2.68 10.60
CA ILE A 166 -5.12 3.16 9.93
C ILE A 166 -5.48 3.53 8.50
N GLN A 167 -5.08 4.72 8.05
CA GLN A 167 -5.15 5.14 6.66
C GLN A 167 -3.73 5.24 6.08
N LEU A 168 -3.49 4.49 5.02
CA LEU A 168 -2.28 4.54 4.19
C LEU A 168 -2.32 5.78 3.27
N CYS A 169 -1.16 6.21 2.77
CA CYS A 169 -1.10 7.41 1.92
C CYS A 169 -1.74 7.21 0.54
N GLN A 170 -1.70 5.99 0.01
CA GLN A 170 -2.13 5.63 -1.36
C GLN A 170 -2.61 4.16 -1.36
N PRO A 171 -3.24 3.66 -2.44
CA PRO A 171 -3.57 2.24 -2.56
C PRO A 171 -2.32 1.37 -2.69
N TYR A 172 -2.35 0.22 -2.01
CA TYR A 172 -1.35 -0.84 -2.14
C TYR A 172 -2.03 -2.21 -2.22
N ILE A 173 -1.39 -3.17 -2.89
CA ILE A 173 -1.82 -4.57 -2.86
C ILE A 173 -1.10 -5.29 -1.73
N VAL A 174 -1.87 -5.75 -0.76
CA VAL A 174 -1.36 -6.36 0.48
C VAL A 174 -2.01 -7.73 0.67
N SER A 175 -1.24 -8.67 1.21
CA SER A 175 -1.69 -10.02 1.59
C SER A 175 -1.26 -10.46 2.99
N SER A 176 -0.48 -9.63 3.70
CA SER A 176 0.00 -9.92 5.04
C SER A 176 0.01 -8.69 5.92
N MET A 177 -0.10 -8.90 7.23
CA MET A 177 0.03 -7.87 8.25
C MET A 177 0.67 -8.51 9.49
N ARG A 178 1.21 -7.70 10.39
CA ARG A 178 1.48 -8.15 11.76
C ARG A 178 1.13 -7.08 12.76
N LEU A 179 0.77 -7.51 13.97
CA LEU A 179 0.46 -6.60 15.06
C LEU A 179 0.93 -7.16 16.39
N LEU A 180 1.32 -6.27 17.30
CA LEU A 180 1.67 -6.59 18.67
C LEU A 180 0.49 -6.23 19.57
N LEU A 181 -0.15 -7.25 20.13
CA LEU A 181 -1.12 -7.05 21.21
C LEU A 181 -0.37 -6.75 22.50
N TRP A 182 -1.01 -6.00 23.40
CA TRP A 182 -0.49 -5.80 24.75
C TRP A 182 -0.14 -7.13 25.42
N ASP A 183 1.08 -7.24 25.92
CA ASP A 183 1.64 -8.47 26.48
C ASP A 183 2.48 -8.26 27.75
N CYS A 184 2.38 -7.09 28.40
CA CYS A 184 3.01 -6.84 29.70
C CYS A 184 2.37 -7.64 30.86
N ASP A 185 1.25 -8.33 30.62
CA ASP A 185 0.62 -9.24 31.57
C ASP A 185 -0.02 -10.45 30.87
N ASN A 186 -0.82 -11.20 31.63
CA ASN A 186 -1.42 -12.46 31.17
C ASN A 186 -2.76 -12.34 30.42
N ARG A 187 -3.16 -11.14 30.01
CA ARG A 187 -4.40 -10.98 29.25
C ARG A 187 -4.29 -11.56 27.84
N SER A 188 -5.44 -11.90 27.28
CA SER A 188 -5.58 -12.29 25.88
C SER A 188 -6.72 -11.51 25.23
N TYR A 189 -6.66 -11.42 23.91
CA TYR A 189 -7.59 -10.66 23.10
C TYR A 189 -8.22 -11.52 21.99
N SER A 190 -9.42 -11.15 21.58
CA SER A 190 -10.02 -11.62 20.33
C SER A 190 -10.36 -10.42 19.47
N TYR A 191 -10.24 -10.55 18.14
CA TYR A 191 -10.44 -9.44 17.22
C TYR A 191 -10.74 -9.91 15.80
N TYR A 192 -11.09 -8.98 14.92
CA TYR A 192 -11.08 -9.17 13.48
C TYR A 192 -10.46 -7.94 12.80
N ILE A 193 -10.03 -8.11 11.55
CA ILE A 193 -9.50 -7.00 10.73
C ILE A 193 -10.34 -6.85 9.48
N GLU A 194 -10.67 -5.61 9.15
CA GLU A 194 -11.30 -5.23 7.90
C GLU A 194 -10.37 -4.32 7.09
N THR A 195 -10.49 -4.38 5.77
CA THR A 195 -9.80 -3.49 4.84
C THR A 195 -10.80 -2.78 3.94
N SER A 196 -10.48 -1.56 3.55
CA SER A 196 -11.25 -0.76 2.58
C SER A 196 -10.29 0.05 1.71
N TYR A 197 -10.75 0.50 0.54
CA TYR A 197 -10.03 1.48 -0.28
C TYR A 197 -10.76 2.84 -0.39
N ASP A 198 -12.02 2.91 0.05
CA ASP A 198 -12.93 4.05 -0.08
C ASP A 198 -13.48 4.57 1.27
N ASN A 199 -13.10 3.93 2.39
CA ASN A 199 -13.60 4.19 3.75
C ASN A 199 -15.12 3.97 3.93
N VAL A 200 -15.80 3.35 2.96
CA VAL A 200 -17.25 3.09 2.96
C VAL A 200 -17.51 1.60 2.89
N THR A 201 -16.90 0.92 1.93
CA THR A 201 -17.03 -0.51 1.69
C THR A 201 -15.93 -1.24 2.44
N TRP A 202 -16.30 -2.03 3.43
CA TRP A 202 -15.36 -2.77 4.28
C TRP A 202 -15.46 -4.26 4.02
N SER A 203 -14.31 -4.93 3.97
CA SER A 203 -14.23 -6.38 3.86
C SER A 203 -13.40 -6.96 4.99
N LYS A 204 -13.97 -7.89 5.75
CA LYS A 204 -13.23 -8.66 6.75
C LYS A 204 -12.18 -9.55 6.07
N VAL A 205 -10.93 -9.42 6.46
CA VAL A 205 -9.78 -10.20 5.94
C VAL A 205 -9.24 -11.21 6.96
N VAL A 206 -9.45 -10.96 8.25
CA VAL A 206 -8.99 -11.81 9.35
C VAL A 206 -10.13 -11.91 10.37
N ASP A 207 -10.43 -13.12 10.84
CA ASP A 207 -11.42 -13.35 11.89
C ASP A 207 -10.82 -14.20 13.01
N LYS A 208 -10.44 -13.55 14.12
CA LYS A 208 -9.91 -14.18 15.34
C LYS A 208 -10.87 -13.99 16.52
N ARG A 209 -12.18 -13.82 16.27
CA ARG A 209 -13.16 -13.57 17.34
C ARG A 209 -13.27 -14.72 18.35
N ASN A 210 -12.97 -15.93 17.91
CA ASN A 210 -13.02 -17.15 18.73
C ASN A 210 -11.62 -17.68 19.10
N VAL A 211 -10.58 -16.85 19.01
CA VAL A 211 -9.19 -17.24 19.26
C VAL A 211 -8.60 -16.33 20.33
N ALA A 212 -8.10 -16.91 21.42
CA ALA A 212 -7.36 -16.18 22.45
C ALA A 212 -5.95 -15.81 21.94
N CYS A 213 -5.78 -14.56 21.53
CA CYS A 213 -4.55 -14.04 20.94
C CYS A 213 -3.74 -13.24 21.96
N ARG A 214 -2.40 -13.29 21.85
CA ARG A 214 -1.46 -12.61 22.77
C ARG A 214 -0.19 -12.21 22.04
N SER A 215 0.44 -11.11 22.46
CA SER A 215 1.71 -10.64 21.88
C SER A 215 1.63 -10.53 20.34
N TRP A 216 2.72 -10.83 19.64
CA TRP A 216 2.81 -10.76 18.18
C TRP A 216 1.86 -11.70 17.47
N GLN A 217 1.15 -11.15 16.50
CA GLN A 217 0.25 -11.86 15.62
C GLN A 217 0.69 -11.62 14.19
N ILE A 218 0.98 -12.70 13.46
CA ILE A 218 1.23 -12.66 12.01
C ILE A 218 -0.05 -13.09 11.31
N LEU A 219 -0.43 -12.31 10.29
CA LEU A 219 -1.73 -12.43 9.63
C LEU A 219 -1.54 -12.50 8.12
N THR A 220 -2.27 -13.41 7.48
CA THR A 220 -2.28 -13.55 6.03
C THR A 220 -3.68 -13.70 5.48
N PHE A 221 -3.89 -13.21 4.27
CA PHE A 221 -5.17 -13.20 3.57
C PHE A 221 -4.94 -13.05 2.06
N SER A 222 -5.98 -13.26 1.25
CA SER A 222 -5.87 -13.13 -0.21
C SER A 222 -5.44 -11.72 -0.63
N PRO A 223 -4.45 -11.57 -1.54
CA PRO A 223 -3.97 -10.27 -1.98
C PRO A 223 -5.10 -9.35 -2.45
N ARG A 224 -5.12 -8.11 -1.95
CA ARG A 224 -6.15 -7.12 -2.31
C ARG A 224 -5.66 -5.69 -2.15
N ILE A 225 -6.37 -4.77 -2.81
CA ILE A 225 -6.11 -3.34 -2.69
C ILE A 225 -6.58 -2.82 -1.34
N VAL A 226 -5.71 -2.10 -0.63
CA VAL A 226 -5.94 -1.56 0.71
C VAL A 226 -5.51 -0.09 0.75
N VAL A 227 -6.36 0.76 1.31
CA VAL A 227 -6.04 2.14 1.73
C VAL A 227 -6.31 2.30 3.23
N PHE A 228 -7.40 1.71 3.72
CA PHE A 228 -7.80 1.73 5.11
C PHE A 228 -7.76 0.33 5.71
N ILE A 229 -7.35 0.27 6.96
CA ILE A 229 -7.27 -0.95 7.76
C ILE A 229 -7.95 -0.66 9.08
N ARG A 230 -8.94 -1.47 9.45
CA ARG A 230 -9.65 -1.36 10.73
C ARG A 230 -9.39 -2.60 11.57
N ILE A 231 -8.87 -2.39 12.77
CA ILE A 231 -8.67 -3.42 13.79
C ILE A 231 -9.82 -3.30 14.79
N CYS A 232 -10.65 -4.34 14.90
CA CYS A 232 -11.79 -4.38 15.79
C CYS A 232 -11.60 -5.44 16.87
N GLY A 233 -11.27 -5.00 18.08
CA GLY A 233 -11.29 -5.83 19.27
C GLY A 233 -12.70 -6.26 19.65
N THR A 234 -12.86 -7.55 19.94
CA THR A 234 -14.13 -8.15 20.35
C THR A 234 -14.09 -8.77 21.74
N HIS A 235 -12.89 -9.04 22.26
CA HIS A 235 -12.71 -9.55 23.61
C HIS A 235 -11.36 -9.12 24.18
N ASN A 236 -11.32 -8.93 25.50
CA ASN A 236 -10.12 -8.79 26.30
C ASN A 236 -10.43 -9.44 27.66
N THR A 237 -9.58 -10.34 28.14
CA THR A 237 -9.80 -11.07 29.41
C THR A 237 -9.61 -10.23 30.67
N ALA A 238 -9.03 -9.02 30.56
CA ALA A 238 -8.74 -8.17 31.72
C ALA A 238 -9.75 -7.03 31.93
N ASN A 239 -10.29 -6.46 30.85
CA ASN A 239 -11.23 -5.33 30.88
C ASN A 239 -11.90 -5.14 29.51
N GLU A 240 -12.70 -4.08 29.34
CA GLU A 240 -13.47 -3.83 28.13
C GLU A 240 -12.74 -2.98 27.07
N VAL A 241 -11.42 -2.85 27.15
CA VAL A 241 -10.62 -2.03 26.23
C VAL A 241 -9.68 -2.92 25.40
N PHE A 242 -9.72 -2.79 24.09
CA PHE A 242 -8.77 -3.47 23.19
C PHE A 242 -7.49 -2.64 23.07
N HIS A 243 -6.32 -3.24 23.28
CA HIS A 243 -5.03 -2.55 23.24
C HIS A 243 -4.14 -3.16 22.16
N CYS A 244 -3.60 -2.32 21.29
CA CYS A 244 -2.66 -2.71 20.24
C CYS A 244 -1.42 -1.81 20.34
N VAL A 245 -0.27 -2.41 20.57
CA VAL A 245 1.01 -1.72 20.79
C VAL A 245 1.58 -1.26 19.46
N HIS A 246 1.66 -2.16 18.48
CA HIS A 246 2.30 -1.89 17.20
C HIS A 246 1.60 -2.58 16.04
N PHE A 247 1.68 -1.99 14.85
CA PHE A 247 1.11 -2.53 13.63
C PHE A 247 2.07 -2.36 12.45
N GLU A 248 2.17 -3.39 11.62
CA GLU A 248 2.88 -3.33 10.34
C GLU A 248 2.04 -3.93 9.22
N CYS A 249 2.14 -3.28 8.06
CA CYS A 249 1.49 -3.69 6.84
C CYS A 249 2.41 -3.31 5.68
N PRO A 250 2.80 -4.26 4.82
CA PRO A 250 2.75 -5.71 5.02
C PRO A 250 3.61 -6.17 6.20
N CYS A 251 3.47 -7.46 6.58
CA CYS A 251 4.46 -8.13 7.43
C CYS A 251 5.80 -8.23 6.67
N LYS A 252 6.93 -8.04 7.38
CA LYS A 252 8.26 -8.18 6.78
C LYS A 252 8.44 -9.56 6.11
N PRO A 253 9.01 -9.64 4.89
CA PRO A 253 9.16 -10.89 4.15
C PRO A 253 9.86 -12.01 4.93
N ASP A 254 10.93 -11.72 5.65
CA ASP A 254 11.67 -12.73 6.43
C ASP A 254 10.84 -13.30 7.57
N VAL A 255 10.10 -12.43 8.27
CA VAL A 255 9.19 -12.82 9.36
C VAL A 255 8.04 -13.66 8.81
N LEU A 256 7.48 -13.26 7.67
CA LEU A 256 6.42 -14.00 6.99
C LEU A 256 6.91 -15.38 6.52
N LYS A 257 8.11 -15.46 5.96
CA LYS A 257 8.72 -16.72 5.50
C LYS A 257 8.91 -17.70 6.66
N LEU A 258 9.44 -17.24 7.80
CA LEU A 258 9.59 -18.06 9.00
C LEU A 258 8.24 -18.58 9.49
N TYR A 259 7.25 -17.70 9.58
CA TYR A 259 5.89 -18.08 9.99
C TYR A 259 5.26 -19.13 9.07
N MET A 260 5.39 -18.95 7.75
CA MET A 260 4.85 -19.93 6.78
C MET A 260 5.53 -21.29 6.88
N ASN A 261 6.85 -21.30 7.11
CA ASN A 261 7.60 -22.54 7.31
C ASN A 261 7.17 -23.27 8.59
N GLU A 262 6.94 -22.55 9.68
CA GLU A 262 6.43 -23.14 10.94
C GLU A 262 5.02 -23.69 10.79
N GLN A 263 4.12 -22.93 10.16
CA GLN A 263 2.74 -23.39 9.87
C GLN A 263 2.75 -24.64 8.97
N HIS A 264 3.60 -24.66 7.95
CA HIS A 264 3.80 -25.83 7.10
C HIS A 264 4.32 -27.04 7.89
N LEU A 265 5.33 -26.85 8.73
CA LEU A 265 5.87 -27.93 9.55
C LEU A 265 4.82 -28.52 10.50
N ASN A 266 3.99 -27.67 11.09
CA ASN A 266 2.87 -28.10 11.94
C ASN A 266 1.85 -28.91 11.12
N LEU A 267 1.42 -28.40 9.95
CA LEU A 267 0.50 -29.12 9.05
C LEU A 267 1.04 -30.48 8.62
N VAL A 268 2.34 -30.55 8.28
CA VAL A 268 3.00 -31.82 7.94
C VAL A 268 3.06 -32.75 9.13
N THR A 269 3.30 -32.24 10.34
CA THR A 269 3.34 -33.03 11.57
C THR A 269 1.96 -33.60 11.89
N ASP A 270 0.93 -32.77 11.88
CA ASP A 270 -0.47 -33.16 12.09
C ASP A 270 -0.91 -34.20 11.04
N PHE A 271 -0.57 -33.98 9.77
CA PHE A 271 -0.92 -34.90 8.68
C PHE A 271 -0.18 -36.25 8.77
N LYS A 272 1.08 -36.26 9.20
CA LYS A 272 1.84 -37.50 9.44
C LYS A 272 1.23 -38.33 10.56
N GLU A 273 0.81 -37.68 11.63
CA GLU A 273 0.13 -38.34 12.75
C GLU A 273 -1.17 -39.01 12.29
N GLU A 274 -1.85 -38.46 11.28
CA GLU A 274 -3.14 -38.95 10.81
C GLU A 274 -3.06 -39.99 9.66
N ASN A 275 -2.05 -39.93 8.79
CA ASN A 275 -2.09 -40.68 7.51
C ASN A 275 -0.89 -41.59 7.19
N SER A 276 0.14 -41.70 8.04
CA SER A 276 1.29 -42.62 7.83
C SER A 276 1.94 -42.55 6.43
N ILE A 277 2.00 -41.36 5.82
CA ILE A 277 2.67 -41.11 4.54
C ILE A 277 4.00 -40.35 4.79
N THR A 278 5.00 -40.59 3.94
CA THR A 278 6.36 -40.03 4.11
C THR A 278 6.48 -38.59 3.58
N CYS A 279 7.40 -37.80 4.15
CA CYS A 279 7.61 -36.38 3.81
C CYS A 279 7.74 -36.09 2.31
N GLU A 280 8.40 -36.98 1.56
CA GLU A 280 8.77 -36.74 0.16
C GLU A 280 7.56 -36.67 -0.78
N GLU A 281 6.51 -37.44 -0.50
CA GLU A 281 5.30 -37.47 -1.34
C GLU A 281 4.43 -36.22 -1.16
N PHE A 282 4.48 -35.60 0.03
CA PHE A 282 3.78 -34.36 0.35
C PHE A 282 4.47 -33.12 -0.24
N TYR A 283 5.81 -33.04 -0.16
CA TYR A 283 6.58 -31.95 -0.79
C TYR A 283 6.33 -31.87 -2.30
N LYS A 284 6.17 -33.03 -2.96
CA LYS A 284 5.88 -33.09 -4.39
C LYS A 284 4.53 -32.46 -4.72
N HIS A 285 3.51 -32.58 -3.86
CA HIS A 285 2.19 -31.97 -4.03
C HIS A 285 2.17 -30.49 -3.65
N TYR A 286 2.91 -30.08 -2.60
CA TYR A 286 2.97 -28.70 -2.14
C TYR A 286 3.75 -27.80 -3.11
N GLU A 287 4.91 -28.25 -3.61
CA GLU A 287 5.64 -27.55 -4.67
C GLU A 287 4.80 -27.50 -5.95
N LEU A 288 4.07 -28.56 -6.32
CA LEU A 288 3.10 -28.52 -7.43
C LEU A 288 1.98 -27.50 -7.20
N LEU A 289 1.48 -27.36 -5.97
CA LEU A 289 0.43 -26.39 -5.62
C LEU A 289 0.97 -24.96 -5.65
N ILE A 290 2.15 -24.71 -5.07
CA ILE A 290 2.83 -23.41 -5.08
C ILE A 290 3.24 -23.03 -6.51
N ASP A 291 3.75 -23.97 -7.31
CA ASP A 291 4.01 -23.77 -8.73
C ASP A 291 2.74 -23.55 -9.54
N THR A 292 1.63 -24.22 -9.22
CA THR A 292 0.33 -23.99 -9.89
C THR A 292 -0.25 -22.62 -9.53
N ILE A 293 -0.04 -22.17 -8.29
CA ILE A 293 -0.45 -20.84 -7.81
C ILE A 293 0.44 -19.74 -8.41
N ASN A 294 1.73 -20.01 -8.58
CA ASN A 294 2.72 -19.05 -9.07
C ASN A 294 2.82 -19.00 -10.61
N ASN A 295 2.56 -20.09 -11.33
CA ASN A 295 2.70 -20.20 -12.79
C ASN A 295 1.45 -19.80 -13.59
N ASN A 296 0.52 -19.05 -13.01
CA ASN A 296 -0.45 -18.29 -13.80
C ASN A 296 0.19 -17.00 -14.39
N ASN A 297 1.29 -17.17 -15.14
CA ASN A 297 1.68 -16.41 -16.33
C ASN A 297 2.75 -17.17 -17.16
N PRO A 298 2.75 -17.06 -18.51
CA PRO A 298 3.03 -18.16 -19.42
C PRO A 298 4.50 -18.22 -19.88
N SER A 299 5.30 -19.18 -19.41
CA SER A 299 6.62 -19.44 -19.99
C SER A 299 7.20 -20.83 -19.69
N SER A 300 6.39 -21.88 -19.72
CA SER A 300 6.92 -23.25 -19.84
C SER A 300 6.06 -24.10 -20.76
N THR A 301 6.74 -24.76 -21.70
CA THR A 301 6.18 -25.61 -22.75
C THR A 301 5.41 -26.80 -22.16
N PHE A 302 4.07 -26.74 -22.23
CA PHE A 302 3.21 -27.92 -22.12
C PHE A 302 2.77 -28.38 -23.51
N ASP A 303 2.78 -29.70 -23.67
CA ASP A 303 2.39 -30.42 -24.87
C ASP A 303 0.93 -30.09 -25.27
N LYS A 304 0.73 -29.76 -26.55
CA LYS A 304 -0.44 -29.02 -27.07
C LYS A 304 -1.69 -29.88 -27.36
N ASN A 305 -1.85 -31.05 -26.74
CA ASN A 305 -2.94 -31.98 -27.08
C ASN A 305 -3.79 -32.42 -25.88
N SER A 306 -4.31 -31.47 -25.09
CA SER A 306 -5.55 -31.72 -24.35
C SER A 306 -6.39 -30.45 -24.17
N LEU A 307 -7.37 -30.28 -25.08
CA LEU A 307 -8.68 -29.61 -24.91
C LEU A 307 -8.63 -28.06 -24.73
N ILE A 308 -8.67 -27.24 -25.80
CA ILE A 308 -9.88 -26.64 -26.46
C ILE A 308 -10.67 -25.77 -25.45
N GLU A 309 -10.80 -24.42 -25.51
CA GLU A 309 -11.12 -23.51 -26.64
C GLU A 309 -10.89 -22.00 -26.24
N THR A 310 -10.31 -21.18 -27.14
CA THR A 310 -10.45 -19.69 -27.36
C THR A 310 -10.07 -18.68 -26.22
N HIS A 311 -9.35 -17.56 -26.37
CA HIS A 311 -8.84 -16.72 -27.48
C HIS A 311 -7.55 -15.95 -27.06
N THR A 312 -6.76 -15.58 -28.07
CA THR A 312 -5.42 -14.94 -28.21
C THR A 312 -5.21 -13.60 -27.43
N ILE A 313 -3.99 -13.17 -27.01
CA ILE A 313 -2.97 -12.37 -27.75
C ILE A 313 -1.60 -12.29 -27.00
N LEU A 314 -0.51 -12.14 -27.77
CA LEU A 314 0.95 -12.17 -27.49
C LEU A 314 1.58 -10.92 -26.82
N PRO A 315 2.80 -11.02 -26.21
CA PRO A 315 3.58 -9.90 -25.64
C PRO A 315 4.71 -9.36 -26.55
N PHE A 316 5.11 -8.10 -26.34
CA PHE A 316 6.36 -7.51 -26.85
C PHE A 316 7.33 -7.19 -25.71
N MET A 317 8.61 -7.49 -25.94
CA MET A 317 9.76 -7.32 -25.04
C MET A 317 10.75 -6.37 -25.71
N ILE A 318 11.22 -5.31 -25.02
CA ILE A 318 12.44 -4.58 -25.42
C ILE A 318 13.25 -4.19 -24.17
N LYS A 319 14.52 -4.60 -24.16
CA LYS A 319 15.61 -4.12 -23.28
C LYS A 319 16.32 -2.94 -23.95
N SER A 320 16.75 -1.93 -23.19
CA SER A 320 18.08 -1.30 -23.40
C SER A 320 18.50 -0.34 -22.27
N ASN A 321 19.80 -0.33 -22.03
CA ASN A 321 20.58 0.44 -21.06
C ASN A 321 20.77 1.91 -21.47
N SER A 322 20.82 2.82 -20.49
CA SER A 322 21.88 3.85 -20.27
C SER A 322 21.39 4.86 -19.22
N THR A 323 22.27 5.26 -18.31
CA THR A 323 21.98 6.21 -17.22
C THR A 323 22.71 7.51 -17.52
N GLU A 324 22.00 8.63 -17.57
CA GLU A 324 22.58 9.97 -17.43
C GLU A 324 21.79 10.72 -16.36
N ILE A 325 22.53 11.34 -15.44
CA ILE A 325 22.01 12.16 -14.34
C ILE A 325 22.31 13.61 -14.71
N PHE A 326 21.29 14.47 -14.74
CA PHE A 326 21.47 15.91 -14.88
C PHE A 326 21.01 16.62 -13.60
N HIS A 327 21.90 17.45 -13.06
CA HIS A 327 21.59 18.48 -12.07
C HIS A 327 21.33 19.81 -12.80
N ILE A 328 20.31 20.54 -12.39
CA ILE A 328 20.05 21.91 -12.85
C ILE A 328 20.33 22.85 -11.68
N GLU A 329 21.34 23.72 -11.82
CA GLU A 329 21.48 24.96 -11.07
C GLU A 329 20.69 26.06 -11.79
N GLN A 330 20.03 26.90 -11.00
CA GLN A 330 19.22 28.02 -11.50
C GLN A 330 20.12 29.26 -11.58
N GLU A 331 20.40 29.72 -12.80
CA GLU A 331 21.04 31.03 -13.03
C GLU A 331 19.97 32.15 -12.94
N ASP A 332 20.11 33.01 -11.94
CA ASP A 332 19.38 34.26 -11.83
C ASP A 332 19.90 35.26 -12.85
N ASN A 333 19.05 35.65 -13.81
CA ASN A 333 19.28 36.83 -14.65
C ASN A 333 18.30 37.94 -14.24
N ASP A 334 18.71 38.73 -13.26
CA ASP A 334 18.15 40.06 -13.03
C ASP A 334 18.75 41.05 -14.05
N GLN A 335 17.92 41.54 -14.97
CA GLN A 335 18.16 42.81 -15.64
C GLN A 335 17.00 43.77 -15.42
N ASN A 336 17.31 44.77 -14.62
CA ASN A 336 16.72 46.10 -14.50
C ASN A 336 16.03 46.64 -15.75
N SER A 337 14.85 47.24 -15.54
CA SER A 337 14.56 48.57 -16.10
C SER A 337 13.55 49.32 -15.23
N ASN A 338 14.07 50.27 -14.43
CA ASN A 338 13.33 51.43 -13.94
C ASN A 338 12.91 52.32 -15.13
N GLN A 339 11.70 52.90 -15.09
CA GLN A 339 11.49 54.36 -15.01
C GLN A 339 10.01 54.76 -15.17
N HIS A 340 9.59 55.59 -14.19
CA HIS A 340 8.48 56.55 -14.10
C HIS A 340 7.01 56.13 -14.18
#